data_AF-A0A837J8X7-F1
#
_entry.id   AF-A0A837J8X7-F1
#
_cell.length_a   1.000
_cell.length_b   1.000
_cell.length_c   1.000
_cell.angle_alpha   90.00
_cell.angle_beta   90.00
_cell.angle_gamma   90.00
#
_symmetry.space_group_name_H-M   'P 1'
#
loop_
_entity.id
_entity.type
_entity.pdbx_description
1 polymer ?
#
loop_
_entity_poly.entity_id
_entity_poly.type
_entity_poly.pdbx_seq_one_letter_code
_entity_poly.pdbx_strand_id
1 'polypeptide(L)'
;FLKMASLATAVTATSVFANKEKVLRDATEEEIKNPFPGSKLIKTICMHCSVGCGVVAEVHNGVWVRQEVAQDHPISHGGHCCKGADMIDKVRSTNRLQYPIEKVAGKWNR
;
A
#
# COMPACT_ATOMS: atom_id res chain seq x y z
N PHE A 1 -46.30 23.42 -9.04
CA PHE A 1 -45.44 24.31 -8.24
C PHE A 1 -44.74 23.58 -7.08
N LEU A 2 -45.44 22.94 -6.13
CA LEU A 2 -44.81 22.27 -4.97
C LEU A 2 -43.80 21.14 -5.33
N LYS A 3 -44.05 20.36 -6.40
CA LYS A 3 -43.16 19.27 -6.84
C LYS A 3 -41.81 19.75 -7.43
N MET A 4 -41.75 20.98 -7.93
CA MET A 4 -40.49 21.56 -8.44
C MET A 4 -39.67 22.17 -7.29
N ALA A 5 -40.35 22.66 -6.24
CA ALA A 5 -39.68 23.13 -5.03
C ALA A 5 -38.98 21.97 -4.28
N SER A 6 -39.61 20.79 -4.20
CA SER A 6 -38.96 19.60 -3.59
C SER A 6 -37.72 19.12 -4.35
N LEU A 7 -37.67 19.31 -5.67
CA LEU A 7 -36.49 18.98 -6.46
C LEU A 7 -35.34 19.97 -6.23
N ALA A 8 -35.66 21.27 -6.13
CA ALA A 8 -34.67 22.31 -5.85
C ALA A 8 -34.02 22.14 -4.46
N THR A 9 -34.81 21.80 -3.43
CA THR A 9 -34.28 21.56 -2.08
C THR A 9 -33.36 20.33 -2.02
N ALA A 10 -33.65 19.29 -2.80
CA ALA A 10 -32.83 18.07 -2.86
C ALA A 10 -31.46 18.31 -3.53
N VAL A 11 -31.41 19.15 -4.56
CA VAL A 11 -30.16 19.50 -5.26
C VAL A 11 -29.26 20.42 -4.41
N THR A 12 -29.85 21.32 -3.62
CA THR A 12 -29.08 22.19 -2.71
C THR A 12 -28.61 21.43 -1.47
N ALA A 13 -29.35 20.44 -0.98
CA ALA A 13 -28.92 19.63 0.16
C ALA A 13 -27.70 18.75 -0.20
N THR A 14 -27.65 18.17 -1.40
CA THR A 14 -26.51 17.31 -1.80
C THR A 14 -25.22 18.10 -2.04
N SER A 15 -25.29 19.36 -2.46
CA SER A 15 -24.10 20.20 -2.61
C SER A 15 -23.48 20.64 -1.28
N VAL A 16 -24.29 20.81 -0.23
CA VAL A 16 -23.80 21.14 1.13
C VAL A 16 -23.11 19.95 1.80
N PHE A 17 -23.52 18.72 1.51
CA PHE A 17 -22.81 17.51 1.94
C PHE A 17 -21.60 17.16 1.06
N ALA A 18 -21.52 17.70 -0.16
CA ALA A 18 -20.37 17.59 -1.05
C ALA A 18 -19.30 18.68 -0.79
N ASN A 19 -19.11 19.07 0.46
CA ASN A 19 -18.10 20.04 0.85
C ASN A 19 -16.70 19.42 0.70
N LYS A 20 -16.09 19.62 -0.48
CA LYS A 20 -14.77 19.09 -0.84
C LYS A 20 -13.66 19.51 0.14
N GLU A 21 -13.78 20.68 0.78
CA GLU A 21 -12.76 21.21 1.70
C GLU A 21 -12.65 20.45 3.03
N LYS A 22 -13.73 19.79 3.49
CA LYS A 22 -13.70 19.04 4.76
C LYS A 22 -13.33 17.56 4.62
N VAL A 23 -13.27 17.05 3.39
CA VAL A 23 -13.03 15.61 3.11
C VAL A 23 -11.66 15.38 2.48
N LEU A 24 -11.17 16.34 1.69
CA LEU A 24 -9.89 16.23 0.99
C LEU A 24 -8.96 17.36 1.44
N ARG A 25 -7.78 16.99 1.95
CA ARG A 25 -6.68 17.92 2.18
C ARG A 25 -5.92 18.10 0.87
N ASP A 26 -5.54 19.34 0.54
CA ASP A 26 -4.63 19.59 -0.57
C ASP A 26 -3.26 18.95 -0.30
N ALA A 27 -2.73 18.24 -1.30
CA ALA A 27 -1.41 17.64 -1.21
C ALA A 27 -0.34 18.73 -1.15
N THR A 28 0.66 18.55 -0.28
CA THR A 28 1.82 19.44 -0.29
C THR A 28 2.66 19.20 -1.55
N GLU A 29 3.45 20.19 -1.97
CA GLU A 29 4.35 20.03 -3.13
C GLU A 29 5.32 18.84 -2.98
N GLU A 30 5.74 18.56 -1.75
CA GLU A 30 6.58 17.40 -1.44
C GLU A 30 5.84 16.07 -1.58
N GLU A 31 4.57 15.99 -1.14
CA GLU A 31 3.73 14.79 -1.28
C GLU A 31 3.39 14.48 -2.73
N ILE A 32 3.29 15.50 -3.58
CA ILE A 32 3.08 15.35 -5.02
C ILE A 32 4.30 14.66 -5.67
N LYS A 33 5.51 15.00 -5.23
CA LYS A 33 6.76 14.43 -5.76
C LYS A 33 7.10 13.08 -5.15
N ASN A 34 6.90 12.93 -3.84
CA ASN A 34 7.09 11.68 -3.10
C ASN A 34 5.83 11.39 -2.28
N PRO A 35 5.05 10.35 -2.63
CA PRO A 35 3.86 9.96 -1.88
C PRO A 35 4.11 9.62 -0.41
N PHE A 36 5.36 9.31 -0.03
CA PHE A 36 5.76 8.95 1.33
C PHE A 36 6.92 9.84 1.83
N PRO A 37 6.64 11.08 2.26
CA PRO A 37 7.66 11.95 2.83
C PRO A 37 8.31 11.29 4.07
N GLY A 38 9.63 11.30 4.15
CA GLY A 38 10.38 10.66 5.24
C GLY A 38 10.50 9.12 5.13
N SER A 39 10.14 8.53 3.99
CA SER A 39 10.46 7.12 3.71
C SER A 39 11.97 6.87 3.62
N LYS A 40 12.39 5.64 3.92
CA LYS A 40 13.78 5.19 3.84
C LYS A 40 13.92 4.15 2.72
N LEU A 41 14.92 4.33 1.87
CA LEU A 41 15.29 3.35 0.86
C LEU A 41 16.31 2.37 1.43
N ILE A 42 15.97 1.08 1.44
CA ILE A 42 16.77 0.00 2.00
C ILE A 42 17.06 -1.03 0.91
N LYS A 43 18.33 -1.30 0.64
CA LYS A 43 18.72 -2.40 -0.26
C LYS A 43 18.56 -3.74 0.46
N THR A 44 17.86 -4.67 -0.18
CA THR A 44 17.59 -6.00 0.35
C THR A 44 17.51 -7.04 -0.77
N ILE A 45 17.28 -8.29 -0.42
CA ILE A 45 17.31 -9.44 -1.32
C ILE A 45 15.91 -10.06 -1.39
N CYS A 46 15.46 -10.37 -2.60
CA CYS A 46 14.23 -11.12 -2.85
C CYS A 46 14.39 -12.58 -2.38
N MET A 47 13.51 -13.00 -1.47
CA MET A 47 13.51 -14.34 -0.88
C MET A 47 12.54 -15.33 -1.54
N HIS A 48 12.03 -15.04 -2.74
CA HIS A 48 11.03 -15.89 -3.38
C HIS A 48 11.61 -17.22 -3.89
N CYS A 49 12.81 -17.16 -4.47
CA CYS A 49 13.52 -18.29 -5.04
C CYS A 49 15.01 -18.21 -4.69
N SER A 50 15.78 -19.20 -5.12
CA SER A 50 17.22 -19.31 -4.81
C SER A 50 18.12 -18.32 -5.54
N VAL A 51 17.60 -17.54 -6.50
CA VAL A 51 18.42 -16.58 -7.28
C VAL A 51 18.87 -15.40 -6.42
N GLY A 52 18.02 -14.95 -5.48
CA GLY A 52 18.35 -13.82 -4.62
C GLY A 52 18.49 -12.48 -5.37
N CYS A 53 17.52 -12.12 -6.21
CA CYS A 53 17.54 -10.83 -6.91
C CYS A 53 17.56 -9.64 -5.94
N GLY A 54 18.31 -8.59 -6.25
CA GLY A 54 18.38 -7.39 -5.43
C GLY A 54 17.19 -6.48 -5.64
N VAL A 55 16.67 -5.92 -4.55
CA VAL A 55 15.58 -4.96 -4.55
C VAL A 55 15.88 -3.79 -3.63
N VAL A 56 15.32 -2.63 -3.96
CA VAL A 56 15.32 -1.44 -3.11
C VAL A 56 13.92 -1.32 -2.50
N ALA A 57 13.82 -1.60 -1.21
CA ALA A 57 12.59 -1.48 -0.44
C ALA A 57 12.45 -0.06 0.10
N GLU A 58 11.32 0.58 -0.19
CA GLU A 58 10.92 1.83 0.44
C GLU A 58 10.10 1.51 1.69
N VAL A 59 10.60 1.98 2.84
CA VAL A 59 9.99 1.73 4.15
C VAL A 59 9.59 3.04 4.79
N HIS A 60 8.31 3.15 5.15
CA HIS A 60 7.76 4.31 5.84
C HIS A 60 7.13 3.85 7.17
N ASN A 61 7.53 4.47 8.29
CA ASN A 61 7.07 4.09 9.64
C ASN A 61 7.20 2.59 9.97
N GLY A 62 8.26 1.95 9.47
CA GLY A 62 8.49 0.50 9.66
C GLY A 62 7.63 -0.41 8.77
N VAL A 63 6.77 0.15 7.92
CA VAL A 63 5.97 -0.58 6.95
C VAL A 63 6.62 -0.50 5.58
N TRP A 64 6.73 -1.64 4.91
CA TRP A 64 7.19 -1.71 3.53
C TRP A 64 6.08 -1.22 2.59
N VAL A 65 6.32 -0.10 1.91
CA VAL A 65 5.30 0.60 1.09
C VAL A 65 5.53 0.47 -0.41
N ARG A 66 6.78 0.44 -0.87
CA ARG A 66 7.14 0.29 -2.29
C ARG A 66 8.38 -0.57 -2.47
N GLN A 67 8.51 -1.19 -3.63
CA GLN A 67 9.69 -1.96 -4.00
C GLN A 67 10.09 -1.61 -5.43
N GLU A 68 11.36 -1.30 -5.65
CA GLU A 68 11.97 -1.17 -6.96
C GLU A 68 13.11 -2.17 -7.11
N VAL A 69 13.56 -2.41 -8.34
CA VAL A 69 14.69 -3.30 -8.62
C VAL A 69 16.03 -2.61 -8.33
N ALA A 70 16.95 -3.31 -7.68
CA ALA A 70 18.31 -2.81 -7.50
C ALA A 70 19.11 -3.02 -8.80
N GLN A 71 19.25 -1.95 -9.58
CA GLN A 71 19.98 -1.97 -10.86
C GLN A 71 21.45 -2.34 -10.70
N ASP A 72 22.06 -1.96 -9.57
CA ASP A 72 23.46 -2.20 -9.24
C ASP A 72 23.73 -3.57 -8.60
N HIS A 73 22.71 -4.43 -8.45
CA HIS A 73 22.87 -5.71 -7.77
C HIS A 73 23.72 -6.70 -8.60
N PRO A 74 24.74 -7.35 -8.01
CA PRO A 74 25.76 -8.12 -8.76
C PRO A 74 25.23 -9.40 -9.41
N ILE A 75 24.09 -9.93 -8.96
CA ILE A 75 23.52 -11.17 -9.52
C ILE A 75 22.44 -10.85 -10.55
N SER A 76 21.61 -9.86 -10.25
CA SER A 76 20.40 -9.59 -11.02
C SER A 76 20.56 -8.44 -12.01
N HIS A 77 21.47 -7.50 -11.78
CA HIS A 77 21.70 -6.33 -12.63
C HIS A 77 20.39 -5.61 -13.02
N GLY A 78 19.48 -5.43 -12.06
CA GLY A 78 18.14 -4.87 -12.29
C GLY A 78 17.08 -5.83 -12.86
N GLY A 79 17.48 -7.04 -13.25
CA GLY A 79 16.57 -8.09 -13.69
C GLY A 79 15.70 -8.63 -12.55
N HIS A 80 14.40 -8.73 -12.79
CA HIS A 80 13.45 -9.21 -11.78
C HIS A 80 12.29 -9.95 -12.42
N CYS A 81 11.80 -11.00 -11.75
CA CYS A 81 10.66 -11.78 -12.23
C CYS A 81 9.35 -11.30 -11.59
N CYS A 82 8.22 -11.68 -12.18
CA CYS A 82 6.89 -11.35 -11.67
C CYS A 82 6.67 -11.78 -10.21
N LYS A 83 7.23 -12.92 -9.81
CA LYS A 83 7.15 -13.45 -8.44
C LYS A 83 7.88 -12.57 -7.42
N GLY A 84 8.98 -11.96 -7.84
CA GLY A 84 9.78 -11.08 -7.01
C GLY A 84 9.20 -9.66 -6.95
N ALA A 85 8.57 -9.21 -8.04
CA ALA A 85 7.86 -7.93 -8.07
C ALA A 85 6.71 -7.91 -7.04
N ASP A 86 6.05 -9.05 -6.84
CA ASP A 86 4.94 -9.26 -5.91
C ASP A 86 5.37 -9.54 -4.45
N MET A 87 6.66 -9.45 -4.12
CA MET A 87 7.15 -9.83 -2.79
C MET A 87 6.54 -8.97 -1.66
N ILE A 88 6.30 -7.69 -1.95
CA ILE A 88 5.67 -6.77 -1.00
C ILE A 88 4.27 -7.24 -0.58
N ASP A 89 3.52 -7.82 -1.50
CA ASP A 89 2.14 -8.29 -1.25
C ASP A 89 2.13 -9.56 -0.39
N LYS A 90 3.17 -10.39 -0.48
CA LYS A 90 3.34 -11.54 0.43
C LYS A 90 3.48 -11.10 1.90
N VAL A 91 4.18 -9.98 2.16
CA VAL A 91 4.34 -9.44 3.52
C VAL A 91 3.05 -8.83 4.04
N ARG A 92 2.27 -8.21 3.14
CA ARG A 92 1.00 -7.53 3.42
C ARG A 92 -0.24 -8.42 3.28
N SER A 93 -0.06 -9.70 2.98
CA SER A 93 -1.15 -10.64 2.74
C SER A 93 -2.07 -10.77 3.95
N THR A 94 -3.38 -10.77 3.70
CA THR A 94 -4.42 -10.98 4.73
C THR A 94 -4.36 -12.38 5.34
N ASN A 95 -3.82 -13.36 4.61
CA ASN A 95 -3.71 -14.75 5.05
C ASN A 95 -2.42 -15.03 5.84
N ARG A 96 -1.58 -14.02 6.07
CA ARG A 96 -0.32 -14.17 6.82
C ARG A 96 -0.62 -14.39 8.31
N LEU A 97 -0.06 -15.45 8.89
CA LEU A 97 -0.09 -15.67 10.34
C LEU A 97 0.63 -14.54 11.08
N GLN A 98 -0.07 -13.87 11.98
CA GLN A 98 0.45 -12.75 12.79
C GLN A 98 0.79 -13.17 14.22
N TYR A 99 0.18 -14.26 14.71
CA TYR A 99 0.31 -14.75 16.07
C TYR A 99 0.59 -16.26 16.06
N PRO A 100 1.26 -16.79 17.10
CA PRO A 100 1.32 -18.22 17.34
C PRO A 100 -0.09 -18.81 17.41
N ILE A 101 -0.24 -20.04 16.95
CA ILE A 101 -1.49 -20.81 17.00
C ILE A 101 -1.20 -22.23 17.48
N GLU A 102 -2.11 -22.79 18.27
CA GLU A 102 -2.04 -24.16 18.78
C GLU A 102 -3.21 -24.99 18.23
N LYS A 103 -2.94 -26.28 17.97
CA LYS A 103 -3.97 -27.22 17.50
C LYS A 103 -4.56 -27.98 18.68
N VAL A 104 -5.78 -27.65 19.10
CA VAL A 104 -6.50 -28.34 20.18
C VAL A 104 -7.74 -29.02 19.62
N ALA A 105 -7.88 -30.33 19.87
CA ALA A 105 -9.01 -31.14 19.41
C ALA A 105 -9.33 -30.97 17.91
N GLY A 106 -8.30 -30.86 17.06
CA GLY A 106 -8.43 -30.73 15.62
C GLY A 106 -8.72 -29.31 15.11
N LYS A 107 -8.93 -28.33 15.99
CA LYS A 107 -9.14 -26.92 15.63
C LYS A 107 -7.91 -26.09 15.96
N TRP A 108 -7.58 -25.13 15.09
CA TRP A 108 -6.54 -24.13 15.35
C TRP A 108 -7.12 -23.03 16.24
N ASN A 109 -6.53 -22.87 17.42
CA ASN A 109 -6.83 -21.80 18.35
C ASN A 109 -5.62 -20.87 18.43
N ARG A 110 -5.89 -19.60 18.77
CA ARG A 110 -4.84 -18.67 19.17
C ARG A 110 -4.47 -18.91 20.63
#